data_AF-A0A1U7VLU7-F1
#
_entry.id   AF-A0A1U7VLU7-F1
#
_cell.length_a   1.000
_cell.length_b   1.000
_cell.length_c   1.000
_cell.angle_alpha   90.00
_cell.angle_beta   90.00
_cell.angle_gamma   90.00
#
_symmetry.space_group_name_H-M   'P 1'
#
loop_
_entity.id
_entity.type
_entity.pdbx_description
1 polymer ?
#
loop_
_entity_poly.entity_id
_entity_poly.type
_entity_poly.pdbx_seq_one_letter_code
_entity_poly.pdbx_strand_id
1 'polypeptide(L)'
;MGELKTGRGLNQKLGLVRAGDTRWGSHFKSFGNFIRMFGSIVDVLDTLVEDASMLDDRAKASGYLEACQTYKVAFLLHLMTDILGITNELNVSLQRKEQDIANAMVLVQVAKKRLQTLRRDDEWNLFVDKVSTFCIKHDILVPNFDDLYVNSGRSRRKHADHTVFHHYRVDVFCKVLDWQLQELNDRFDEATTDLLHGVARLNPIDSFSSFDIRKIMKMAELYPDDFDEFTMSTLENQLASYIIDVRDFDERFSDLNGLSKLSKKLVKTKKHLVYPLVFLLVKLALLLPVATATVEKAFSAMKFIKNDLRNRMDDDFLGGCIVPYVEREVFSIVSNESIIKTFQEMKRRRVQL
;
A
#
# COMPACT_ATOMS: atom_id res chain seq x y z
N MET A 1 -24.39 17.89 -23.82
CA MET A 1 -24.56 17.40 -22.44
C MET A 1 -25.46 16.18 -22.50
N GLY A 2 -24.98 15.01 -22.05
CA GLY A 2 -25.79 13.79 -21.99
C GLY A 2 -26.31 13.60 -20.57
N GLU A 3 -27.61 13.52 -20.41
CA GLU A 3 -28.29 13.33 -19.13
C GLU A 3 -27.79 12.05 -18.42
N LEU A 4 -27.37 12.20 -17.16
CA LEU A 4 -26.97 11.09 -16.31
C LEU A 4 -28.23 10.33 -15.86
N LYS A 5 -28.40 9.09 -16.32
CA LYS A 5 -29.50 8.21 -15.89
C LYS A 5 -29.40 7.94 -14.39
N THR A 6 -30.50 8.20 -13.67
CA THR A 6 -30.64 7.99 -12.21
C THR A 6 -31.23 6.60 -11.92
N GLY A 7 -30.61 5.87 -10.99
CA GLY A 7 -31.08 4.56 -10.52
C GLY A 7 -30.16 3.99 -9.43
N ARG A 8 -30.70 3.27 -8.44
CA ARG A 8 -29.90 2.69 -7.33
C ARG A 8 -28.88 1.68 -7.87
N GLY A 9 -27.59 1.99 -7.73
CA GLY A 9 -26.48 1.16 -8.23
C GLY A 9 -25.89 1.60 -9.58
N LEU A 10 -26.58 2.48 -10.33
CA LEU A 10 -26.03 3.13 -11.52
C LEU A 10 -25.19 4.34 -11.08
N ASN A 11 -24.03 4.54 -11.71
CA ASN A 11 -23.01 5.56 -11.37
C ASN A 11 -22.18 5.35 -10.08
N GLN A 12 -22.22 4.17 -9.44
CA GLN A 12 -21.33 3.85 -8.29
C GLN A 12 -19.83 3.99 -8.60
N LYS A 13 -19.42 3.90 -9.87
CA LYS A 13 -18.03 4.15 -10.28
C LYS A 13 -17.61 5.61 -10.06
N LEU A 14 -18.57 6.54 -10.05
CA LEU A 14 -18.34 7.99 -10.00
C LEU A 14 -18.66 8.62 -8.65
N GLY A 15 -19.31 7.90 -7.74
CA GLY A 15 -19.62 8.45 -6.42
C GLY A 15 -18.35 8.88 -5.67
N LEU A 16 -18.47 9.95 -4.87
CA LEU A 16 -17.48 10.28 -3.86
C LEU A 16 -17.47 9.14 -2.85
N VAL A 17 -16.49 8.25 -2.99
CA VAL A 17 -16.33 7.12 -2.07
C VAL A 17 -15.76 7.67 -0.78
N ARG A 18 -16.32 7.24 0.36
CA ARG A 18 -15.71 7.52 1.67
C ARG A 18 -14.28 6.99 1.63
N ALA A 19 -13.31 7.88 1.67
CA ALA A 19 -11.93 7.49 1.77
C ALA A 19 -11.75 6.73 3.09
N GLY A 20 -11.14 5.55 3.03
CA GLY A 20 -10.85 4.76 4.22
C GLY A 20 -9.55 5.24 4.83
N ASP A 21 -9.56 5.53 6.13
CA ASP A 21 -8.40 6.04 6.89
C ASP A 21 -7.14 5.17 6.75
N THR A 22 -7.30 3.91 6.36
CA THR A 22 -6.24 2.90 6.25
C THR A 22 -5.83 2.55 4.82
N ARG A 23 -6.49 3.08 3.77
CA ARG A 23 -6.23 2.66 2.37
C ARG A 23 -6.05 3.83 1.42
N TRP A 24 -4.79 4.17 1.16
CA TRP A 24 -4.37 5.20 0.20
C TRP A 24 -5.01 5.07 -1.19
N GLY A 25 -5.22 3.85 -1.69
CA GLY A 25 -5.87 3.62 -2.98
C GLY A 25 -7.34 4.08 -3.04
N SER A 26 -8.03 4.17 -1.89
CA SER A 26 -9.38 4.75 -1.84
C SER A 26 -9.36 6.26 -2.05
N HIS A 27 -8.29 6.95 -1.60
CA HIS A 27 -8.12 8.38 -1.84
C HIS A 27 -7.89 8.68 -3.32
N PHE A 28 -7.06 7.91 -4.04
CA PHE A 28 -6.81 8.15 -5.47
C PHE A 28 -8.11 8.24 -6.28
N LYS A 29 -9.00 7.25 -6.09
CA LYS A 29 -10.30 7.21 -6.76
C LYS A 29 -11.20 8.38 -6.35
N SER A 30 -11.21 8.74 -5.06
CA SER A 30 -12.02 9.85 -4.57
C SER A 30 -11.56 11.20 -5.12
N PHE A 31 -10.25 11.46 -5.20
CA PHE A 31 -9.70 12.68 -5.80
C PHE A 31 -10.03 12.76 -7.29
N GLY A 32 -9.85 11.66 -8.04
CA GLY A 32 -10.21 11.61 -9.45
C GLY A 32 -11.72 11.83 -9.70
N ASN A 33 -12.58 11.23 -8.87
CA ASN A 33 -14.02 11.46 -8.93
C ASN A 33 -14.40 12.90 -8.58
N PHE A 34 -13.72 13.52 -7.60
CA PHE A 34 -13.93 14.92 -7.23
C PHE A 34 -13.60 15.86 -8.39
N ILE A 35 -12.45 15.68 -9.07
CA ILE A 35 -12.10 16.46 -10.28
C ILE A 35 -13.18 16.31 -11.35
N ARG A 36 -13.63 15.07 -11.60
CA ARG A 36 -14.61 14.78 -12.65
C ARG A 36 -16.00 15.35 -12.34
N MET A 37 -16.38 15.38 -11.06
CA MET A 37 -17.69 15.88 -10.60
C MET A 37 -17.64 17.31 -10.11
N PHE A 38 -16.52 18.03 -10.29
CA PHE A 38 -16.28 19.30 -9.64
C PHE A 38 -17.41 20.32 -9.85
N GLY A 39 -17.87 20.50 -11.10
CA GLY A 39 -19.00 21.38 -11.40
C GLY A 39 -20.27 21.01 -10.62
N SER A 40 -20.68 19.74 -10.66
CA SER A 40 -21.85 19.27 -9.91
C SER A 40 -21.69 19.40 -8.40
N ILE A 41 -20.46 19.28 -7.86
CA ILE A 41 -20.19 19.50 -6.43
C ILE A 41 -20.39 20.96 -6.09
N VAL A 42 -19.86 21.87 -6.91
CA VAL A 42 -20.03 23.32 -6.75
C VAL A 42 -21.51 23.70 -6.82
N ASP A 43 -22.26 23.21 -7.81
CA ASP A 43 -23.70 23.47 -7.96
C ASP A 43 -24.50 23.03 -6.73
N VAL A 44 -24.19 21.85 -6.19
CA VAL A 44 -24.85 21.32 -4.99
C VAL A 44 -24.49 22.15 -3.76
N LEU A 45 -23.23 22.56 -3.61
CA LEU A 45 -22.80 23.41 -2.50
C LEU A 45 -23.50 24.77 -2.56
N ASP A 46 -23.61 25.37 -3.74
CA ASP A 46 -24.30 26.64 -3.96
C ASP A 46 -25.79 26.54 -3.60
N THR A 47 -26.46 25.48 -4.08
CA THR A 47 -27.87 25.19 -3.71
C THR A 47 -28.02 25.03 -2.19
N LEU A 48 -27.08 24.37 -1.51
CA LEU A 48 -27.13 24.18 -0.06
C LEU A 48 -26.90 25.48 0.71
N VAL A 49 -26.12 26.43 0.18
CA VAL A 49 -25.94 27.75 0.79
C VAL A 49 -27.27 28.52 0.79
N GLU A 50 -28.04 28.44 -0.29
CA GLU A 50 -29.33 29.12 -0.44
C GLU A 50 -30.46 28.40 0.33
N ASP A 51 -30.58 27.08 0.16
CA ASP A 51 -31.79 26.33 0.50
C ASP A 51 -31.71 25.52 1.81
N ALA A 52 -30.53 25.32 2.42
CA ALA A 52 -30.44 24.42 3.58
C ALA A 52 -31.27 24.93 4.77
N SER A 53 -32.01 24.06 5.44
CA SER A 53 -32.89 24.46 6.56
C SER A 53 -32.14 24.80 7.84
N MET A 54 -30.95 24.21 8.06
CA MET A 54 -30.11 24.46 9.24
C MET A 54 -29.01 25.47 8.94
N LEU A 55 -28.82 26.44 9.84
CA LEU A 55 -27.77 27.47 9.73
C LEU A 55 -26.36 26.87 9.69
N ASP A 56 -26.13 25.78 10.44
CA ASP A 56 -24.83 25.10 10.48
C ASP A 56 -24.49 24.46 9.12
N ASP A 57 -25.48 23.87 8.44
CA ASP A 57 -25.28 23.28 7.12
C ASP A 57 -25.00 24.35 6.06
N ARG A 58 -25.68 25.51 6.13
CA ARG A 58 -25.37 26.67 5.27
C ARG A 58 -23.95 27.16 5.46
N ALA A 59 -23.53 27.33 6.72
CA ALA A 59 -22.20 27.82 7.04
C ALA A 59 -21.10 26.86 6.54
N LYS A 60 -21.30 25.55 6.70
CA LYS A 60 -20.39 24.53 6.17
C LYS A 60 -20.35 24.53 4.65
N ALA A 61 -21.51 24.55 4.00
CA ALA A 61 -21.60 24.59 2.54
C ALA A 61 -20.88 25.82 1.97
N SER A 62 -21.08 26.99 2.59
CA SER A 62 -20.41 28.24 2.22
C SER A 62 -18.89 28.10 2.35
N GLY A 63 -18.40 27.58 3.48
CA GLY A 63 -16.96 27.38 3.68
C GLY A 63 -16.34 26.39 2.68
N TYR A 64 -17.05 25.31 2.34
CA TYR A 64 -16.58 24.36 1.33
C TYR A 64 -16.61 24.94 -0.09
N LEU A 65 -17.64 25.73 -0.42
CA LEU A 65 -17.76 26.42 -1.70
C LEU A 65 -16.61 27.41 -1.89
N GLU A 66 -16.38 28.28 -0.90
CA GLU A 66 -15.26 29.22 -0.90
C GLU A 66 -13.92 28.51 -1.06
N ALA A 67 -13.72 27.38 -0.35
CA ALA A 67 -12.50 26.60 -0.48
C ALA A 67 -12.32 26.03 -1.89
N CYS A 68 -13.37 25.47 -2.50
CA CYS A 68 -13.34 24.94 -3.86
C CYS A 68 -13.00 26.01 -4.89
N GLN A 69 -13.41 27.26 -4.66
CA GLN A 69 -13.13 28.40 -5.54
C GLN A 69 -11.71 28.98 -5.38
N THR A 70 -10.81 28.31 -4.65
CA THR A 70 -9.42 28.73 -4.53
C THR A 70 -8.49 27.95 -5.46
N TYR A 71 -7.54 28.66 -6.06
CA TYR A 71 -6.44 28.02 -6.81
C TYR A 71 -5.68 27.00 -5.97
N LYS A 72 -5.51 27.26 -4.66
CA LYS A 72 -4.84 26.36 -3.73
C LYS A 72 -5.48 24.97 -3.69
N VAL A 73 -6.81 24.89 -3.63
CA VAL A 73 -7.52 23.60 -3.60
C VAL A 73 -7.40 22.90 -4.95
N ALA A 74 -7.60 23.61 -6.07
CA ALA A 74 -7.41 23.04 -7.40
C ALA A 74 -6.00 22.49 -7.60
N PHE A 75 -4.98 23.23 -7.18
CA PHE A 75 -3.56 22.84 -7.24
C PHE A 75 -3.29 21.57 -6.42
N LEU A 76 -3.70 21.54 -5.15
CA LEU A 76 -3.49 20.39 -4.26
C LEU A 76 -4.26 19.16 -4.74
N LEU A 77 -5.48 19.33 -5.24
CA LEU A 77 -6.31 18.26 -5.77
C LEU A 77 -5.63 17.56 -6.96
N HIS A 78 -5.06 18.33 -7.90
CA HIS A 78 -4.32 17.77 -9.03
C HIS A 78 -2.98 17.18 -8.62
N LEU A 79 -2.22 17.85 -7.75
CA LEU A 79 -0.94 17.36 -7.24
C LEU A 79 -1.10 16.00 -6.55
N MET A 80 -2.07 15.91 -5.63
CA MET A 80 -2.35 14.67 -4.93
C MET A 80 -2.87 13.59 -5.88
N THR A 81 -3.64 13.94 -6.91
CA THR A 81 -4.09 12.96 -7.91
C THR A 81 -2.91 12.35 -8.67
N ASP A 82 -1.94 13.15 -9.10
CA ASP A 82 -0.76 12.65 -9.83
C ASP A 82 0.12 11.76 -8.94
N ILE A 83 0.41 12.22 -7.72
CA ILE A 83 1.19 11.46 -6.73
C ILE A 83 0.50 10.15 -6.38
N LEU A 84 -0.79 10.21 -6.04
CA LEU A 84 -1.58 9.03 -5.69
C LEU A 84 -1.74 8.09 -6.89
N GLY A 85 -1.74 8.60 -8.12
CA GLY A 85 -1.75 7.78 -9.33
C GLY A 85 -0.51 6.90 -9.42
N ILE A 86 0.68 7.49 -9.20
CA ILE A 86 1.96 6.77 -9.19
C ILE A 86 2.00 5.74 -8.05
N THR A 87 1.64 6.15 -6.83
CA THR A 87 1.75 5.26 -5.65
C THR A 87 0.66 4.19 -5.62
N ASN A 88 -0.52 4.44 -6.20
CA ASN A 88 -1.58 3.44 -6.29
C ASN A 88 -1.21 2.27 -7.22
N GLU A 89 -0.52 2.53 -8.33
CA GLU A 89 -0.03 1.47 -9.22
C GLU A 89 0.96 0.54 -8.50
N LEU A 90 1.89 1.12 -7.75
CA LEU A 90 2.80 0.38 -6.87
C LEU A 90 2.02 -0.42 -5.82
N ASN A 91 1.10 0.22 -5.10
CA ASN A 91 0.33 -0.42 -4.04
C ASN A 91 -0.49 -1.62 -4.55
N VAL A 92 -1.20 -1.46 -5.67
CA VAL A 92 -1.98 -2.56 -6.29
C VAL A 92 -1.06 -3.72 -6.67
N SER A 93 0.14 -3.42 -7.15
CA SER A 93 1.10 -4.44 -7.57
C SER A 93 1.71 -5.19 -6.38
N LEU A 94 2.05 -4.49 -5.29
CA LEU A 94 2.53 -5.10 -4.04
C LEU A 94 1.49 -6.02 -3.38
N GLN A 95 0.20 -5.78 -3.63
CA GLN A 95 -0.89 -6.60 -3.08
C GLN A 95 -1.24 -7.84 -3.92
N ARG A 96 -0.62 -8.03 -5.10
CA ARG A 96 -0.89 -9.21 -5.94
C ARG A 96 -0.30 -10.47 -5.31
N LYS A 97 -1.13 -11.51 -5.16
CA LYS A 97 -0.74 -12.81 -4.57
C LYS A 97 0.39 -13.52 -5.35
N GLU A 98 0.52 -13.22 -6.63
CA GLU A 98 1.45 -13.85 -7.56
C GLU A 98 2.66 -12.97 -7.87
N GLN A 99 2.80 -11.83 -7.19
CA GLN A 99 3.90 -10.90 -7.49
C GLN A 99 5.24 -11.49 -7.09
N ASP A 100 6.17 -11.52 -8.05
CA ASP A 100 7.57 -11.77 -7.77
C ASP A 100 8.21 -10.55 -7.10
N ILE A 101 9.04 -10.79 -6.08
CA ILE A 101 9.66 -9.75 -5.27
C ILE A 101 10.63 -8.91 -6.10
N ALA A 102 11.34 -9.50 -7.08
CA ALA A 102 12.20 -8.71 -7.97
C ALA A 102 11.37 -7.72 -8.80
N ASN A 103 10.25 -8.16 -9.36
CA ASN A 103 9.34 -7.29 -10.10
C ASN A 103 8.74 -6.20 -9.20
N ALA A 104 8.41 -6.51 -7.95
CA ALA A 104 7.98 -5.52 -6.97
C ALA A 104 9.04 -4.45 -6.72
N MET A 105 10.31 -4.82 -6.58
CA MET A 105 11.42 -3.87 -6.38
C MET A 105 11.64 -2.96 -7.59
N VAL A 106 11.51 -3.50 -8.80
CA VAL A 106 11.55 -2.66 -10.02
C VAL A 106 10.43 -1.61 -9.96
N LEU A 107 9.22 -1.97 -9.56
CA LEU A 107 8.10 -1.02 -9.46
C LEU A 107 8.34 0.07 -8.40
N VAL A 108 8.99 -0.25 -7.28
CA VAL A 108 9.42 0.76 -6.30
C VAL A 108 10.36 1.76 -6.95
N GLN A 109 11.35 1.29 -7.72
CA GLN A 109 12.29 2.16 -8.44
C GLN A 109 11.59 2.99 -9.52
N VAL A 110 10.64 2.41 -10.26
CA VAL A 110 9.81 3.15 -11.22
C VAL A 110 9.04 4.26 -10.52
N ALA A 111 8.38 3.97 -9.39
CA ALA A 111 7.62 4.96 -8.63
C ALA A 111 8.52 6.12 -8.14
N LYS A 112 9.68 5.81 -7.54
CA LYS A 112 10.68 6.80 -7.11
C LYS A 112 11.12 7.67 -8.29
N LYS A 113 11.47 7.06 -9.43
CA LYS A 113 11.90 7.78 -10.64
C LYS A 113 10.80 8.66 -11.23
N ARG A 114 9.54 8.19 -11.24
CA ARG A 114 8.40 8.99 -11.71
C ARG A 114 8.15 10.20 -10.81
N LEU A 115 8.19 10.05 -9.49
CA LEU A 115 8.07 11.17 -8.55
C LEU A 115 9.21 12.19 -8.71
N GLN A 116 10.44 11.73 -8.96
CA GLN A 116 11.56 12.62 -9.29
C GLN A 116 11.38 13.31 -10.64
N THR A 117 10.81 12.64 -11.63
CA THR A 117 10.57 13.20 -12.97
C THR A 117 9.58 14.36 -12.92
N LEU A 118 8.54 14.29 -12.07
CA LEU A 118 7.59 15.39 -11.85
C LEU A 118 8.28 16.70 -11.39
N ARG A 119 9.50 16.62 -10.86
CA ARG A 119 10.27 17.79 -10.40
C ARG A 119 10.92 18.55 -11.55
N ARG A 120 11.01 17.99 -12.76
CA ARG A 120 11.61 18.68 -13.89
C ARG A 120 10.77 19.88 -14.31
N ASP A 121 11.40 20.87 -14.93
CA ASP A 121 10.74 22.13 -15.27
C ASP A 121 9.73 21.98 -16.41
N ASP A 122 9.97 21.05 -17.34
CA ASP A 122 9.02 20.68 -18.40
C ASP A 122 7.74 20.06 -17.80
N GLU A 123 7.88 19.10 -16.89
CA GLU A 123 6.74 18.48 -16.20
C GLU A 123 5.99 19.46 -15.31
N TRP A 124 6.70 20.38 -14.65
CA TRP A 124 6.09 21.46 -13.89
C TRP A 124 5.21 22.36 -14.76
N ASN A 125 5.71 22.77 -15.93
CA ASN A 125 4.95 23.63 -16.83
C ASN A 125 3.69 22.93 -17.33
N LEU A 126 3.78 21.65 -17.70
CA LEU A 126 2.62 20.82 -18.05
C LEU A 126 1.62 20.70 -16.89
N PHE A 127 2.11 20.55 -15.66
CA PHE A 127 1.27 20.49 -14.46
C PHE A 127 0.53 21.80 -14.22
N VAL A 128 1.23 22.94 -14.28
CA VAL A 128 0.63 24.27 -14.09
C VAL A 128 -0.39 24.57 -15.18
N ASP A 129 -0.11 24.24 -16.44
CA ASP A 129 -1.04 24.40 -17.56
C ASP A 129 -2.32 23.56 -17.36
N LYS A 130 -2.17 22.30 -16.94
CA LYS A 130 -3.29 21.42 -16.57
C LYS A 130 -4.17 22.03 -15.48
N VAL A 131 -3.57 22.51 -14.39
CA VAL A 131 -4.30 23.15 -13.27
C VAL A 131 -4.96 24.45 -13.73
N SER A 132 -4.27 25.25 -14.54
CA SER A 132 -4.79 26.53 -15.02
C SER A 132 -5.99 26.35 -15.96
N THR A 133 -5.91 25.36 -16.86
CA THR A 133 -7.03 24.96 -17.73
C THR A 133 -8.25 24.51 -16.91
N PHE A 134 -8.01 23.74 -15.84
CA PHE A 134 -9.07 23.35 -14.92
C PHE A 134 -9.69 24.56 -14.20
N CYS A 135 -8.86 25.47 -13.70
CA CYS A 135 -9.32 26.68 -13.03
C CYS A 135 -10.14 27.57 -13.95
N ILE A 136 -9.67 27.84 -15.17
CA ILE A 136 -10.40 28.64 -16.18
C ILE A 136 -11.76 28.01 -16.50
N LYS A 137 -11.81 26.68 -16.66
CA LYS A 137 -13.06 25.96 -16.96
C LYS A 137 -14.12 26.11 -15.85
N HIS A 138 -13.69 26.34 -14.61
CA HIS A 138 -14.55 26.42 -13.43
C HIS A 138 -14.56 27.82 -12.80
N ASP A 139 -14.17 28.84 -13.56
CA ASP A 139 -14.16 30.25 -13.15
C ASP A 139 -13.36 30.52 -11.85
N ILE A 140 -12.31 29.73 -11.61
CA ILE A 140 -11.38 29.90 -10.49
C ILE A 140 -10.26 30.85 -10.93
N LEU A 141 -10.03 31.90 -10.15
CA LEU A 141 -8.96 32.86 -10.41
C LEU A 141 -7.58 32.18 -10.33
N VAL A 142 -6.83 32.22 -11.43
CA VAL A 142 -5.42 31.82 -11.46
C VAL A 142 -4.57 32.98 -10.96
N PRO A 143 -3.72 32.80 -9.93
CA PRO A 143 -2.90 33.88 -9.41
C PRO A 143 -1.78 34.23 -10.40
N ASN A 144 -1.34 35.49 -10.36
CA ASN A 144 -0.11 35.86 -11.03
C ASN A 144 1.08 35.31 -10.23
N PHE A 145 1.94 34.55 -10.91
CA PHE A 145 3.06 33.84 -10.29
C PHE A 145 4.20 34.78 -9.86
N ASP A 146 4.26 35.98 -10.45
CA ASP A 146 5.24 37.02 -10.12
C ASP A 146 4.85 37.87 -8.91
N ASP A 147 3.58 37.78 -8.46
CA ASP A 147 3.10 38.54 -7.32
C ASP A 147 3.73 38.02 -6.01
N LEU A 148 3.77 38.89 -4.98
CA LEU A 148 4.18 38.51 -3.64
C LEU A 148 3.13 37.61 -2.97
N TYR A 149 3.58 36.51 -2.37
CA TYR A 149 2.67 35.54 -1.77
C TYR A 149 2.11 36.00 -0.41
N VAL A 150 0.86 36.43 -0.35
CA VAL A 150 0.22 36.86 0.91
C VAL A 150 -0.57 35.72 1.55
N ASN A 151 -0.14 35.27 2.74
CA ASN A 151 -0.91 34.30 3.54
C ASN A 151 -2.18 34.95 4.13
N SER A 152 -3.36 34.56 3.64
CA SER A 152 -4.68 35.10 4.02
C SER A 152 -5.18 34.78 5.44
N GLY A 153 -4.31 34.36 6.37
CA GLY A 153 -4.70 33.96 7.74
C GLY A 153 -3.73 34.35 8.87
N ARG A 154 -2.65 35.09 8.58
CA ARG A 154 -1.74 35.63 9.60
C ARG A 154 -1.74 37.15 9.57
N SER A 155 -1.41 37.78 10.70
CA SER A 155 -1.26 39.23 10.83
C SER A 155 -0.50 39.82 9.63
N ARG A 156 -1.09 40.84 8.98
CA ARG A 156 -0.52 41.62 7.86
C ARG A 156 0.85 42.26 8.17
N ARG A 157 1.38 42.10 9.39
CA ARG A 157 2.66 42.61 9.85
C ARG A 157 3.87 41.73 9.46
N LYS A 158 3.66 40.56 8.86
CA LYS A 158 4.75 39.78 8.25
C LYS A 158 4.69 39.96 6.74
N HIS A 159 5.71 40.62 6.18
CA HIS A 159 5.90 40.68 4.74
C HIS A 159 6.10 39.27 4.19
N ALA A 160 5.60 39.06 2.98
CA ALA A 160 5.87 37.87 2.20
C ALA A 160 7.29 37.96 1.66
N ASP A 161 8.18 37.07 2.09
CA ASP A 161 9.60 37.09 1.68
C ASP A 161 9.82 36.45 0.28
N HIS A 162 8.76 35.95 -0.38
CA HIS A 162 8.87 35.24 -1.67
C HIS A 162 7.62 35.34 -2.55
N THR A 163 7.77 35.00 -3.84
CA THR A 163 6.72 35.08 -4.87
C THR A 163 5.71 33.93 -4.79
N VAL A 164 4.54 34.09 -5.40
CA VAL A 164 3.54 33.03 -5.58
C VAL A 164 4.16 31.81 -6.27
N PHE A 165 5.04 32.03 -7.26
CA PHE A 165 5.82 30.96 -7.88
C PHE A 165 6.63 30.17 -6.86
N HIS A 166 7.42 30.85 -6.03
CA HIS A 166 8.23 30.19 -5.02
C HIS A 166 7.37 29.36 -4.06
N HIS A 167 6.25 29.93 -3.61
CA HIS A 167 5.33 29.23 -2.72
C HIS A 167 4.83 27.91 -3.33
N TYR A 168 4.23 27.95 -4.53
CA TYR A 168 3.64 26.75 -5.13
C TYR A 168 4.70 25.76 -5.63
N ARG A 169 5.79 26.24 -6.22
CA ARG A 169 6.86 25.39 -6.76
C ARG A 169 7.69 24.75 -5.66
N VAL A 170 8.17 25.54 -4.71
CA VAL A 170 9.17 25.10 -3.72
C VAL A 170 8.48 24.62 -2.45
N ASP A 171 7.70 25.49 -1.80
CA ASP A 171 7.15 25.21 -0.47
C ASP A 171 6.03 24.17 -0.48
N VAL A 172 5.32 24.03 -1.59
CA VAL A 172 4.22 23.07 -1.75
C VAL A 172 4.66 21.89 -2.63
N PHE A 173 4.88 22.10 -3.93
CA PHE A 173 5.07 21.01 -4.89
C PHE A 173 6.32 20.18 -4.61
N CYS A 174 7.50 20.82 -4.57
CA CYS A 174 8.75 20.12 -4.27
C CYS A 174 8.73 19.46 -2.89
N LYS A 175 8.21 20.17 -1.88
CA LYS A 175 8.14 19.67 -0.50
C LYS A 175 7.25 18.44 -0.35
N VAL A 176 6.08 18.42 -0.99
CA VAL A 176 5.19 17.26 -0.97
C VAL A 176 5.84 16.08 -1.70
N LEU A 177 6.49 16.31 -2.84
CA LEU A 177 7.23 15.25 -3.55
C LEU A 177 8.40 14.71 -2.71
N ASP A 178 9.13 15.57 -2.01
CA ASP A 178 10.21 15.17 -1.10
C ASP A 178 9.69 14.29 0.03
N TRP A 179 8.57 14.65 0.66
CA TRP A 179 7.96 13.82 1.69
C TRP A 179 7.59 12.44 1.16
N GLN A 180 7.01 12.35 -0.03
CA GLN A 180 6.65 11.07 -0.64
C GLN A 180 7.88 10.22 -1.00
N LEU A 181 8.92 10.86 -1.53
CA LEU A 181 10.19 10.19 -1.83
C LEU A 181 10.89 9.72 -0.55
N GLN A 182 10.89 10.53 0.51
CA GLN A 182 11.45 10.18 1.79
C GLN A 182 10.74 8.98 2.40
N GLU A 183 9.40 8.98 2.43
CA GLU A 183 8.62 7.82 2.90
C GLU A 183 8.93 6.53 2.11
N LEU A 184 9.10 6.64 0.79
CA LEU A 184 9.50 5.49 -0.04
C LEU A 184 10.95 5.06 0.18
N ASN A 185 11.84 5.98 0.54
CA ASN A 185 13.23 5.68 0.85
C ASN A 185 13.37 5.06 2.24
N ASP A 186 12.62 5.54 3.22
CA ASP A 186 12.63 5.00 4.58
C ASP A 186 12.01 3.60 4.65
N ARG A 187 10.97 3.35 3.84
CA ARG A 187 10.33 2.01 3.75
C ARG A 187 11.11 1.01 2.91
N PHE A 188 11.84 1.48 1.92
CA PHE A 188 12.65 0.67 1.01
C PHE A 188 14.08 1.23 1.00
N ASP A 189 14.71 1.14 2.17
CA ASP A 189 16.10 1.50 2.41
C ASP A 189 17.05 0.46 1.80
N GLU A 190 18.36 0.66 1.97
CA GLU A 190 19.36 -0.26 1.41
C GLU A 190 19.22 -1.68 1.98
N ALA A 191 18.98 -1.81 3.29
CA ALA A 191 18.84 -3.10 3.96
C ALA A 191 17.60 -3.87 3.48
N THR A 192 16.42 -3.24 3.45
CA THR A 192 15.21 -3.86 2.89
C THR A 192 15.34 -4.15 1.40
N THR A 193 16.06 -3.30 0.67
CA THR A 193 16.34 -3.53 -0.75
C THR A 193 17.21 -4.77 -0.93
N ASP A 194 18.32 -4.90 -0.21
CA ASP A 194 19.22 -6.06 -0.28
C ASP A 194 18.51 -7.34 0.19
N LEU A 195 17.71 -7.27 1.25
CA LEU A 195 16.84 -8.36 1.70
C LEU A 195 15.92 -8.85 0.59
N LEU A 196 15.12 -7.95 0.00
CA LEU A 196 14.13 -8.30 -1.02
C LEU A 196 14.81 -8.78 -2.31
N HIS A 197 15.95 -8.20 -2.68
CA HIS A 197 16.76 -8.71 -3.78
C HIS A 197 17.25 -10.13 -3.50
N GLY A 198 17.80 -10.41 -2.32
CA GLY A 198 18.23 -11.76 -1.94
C GLY A 198 17.09 -12.78 -2.00
N VAL A 199 15.91 -12.42 -1.49
CA VAL A 199 14.72 -13.29 -1.56
C VAL A 199 14.33 -13.58 -3.02
N ALA A 200 14.35 -12.58 -3.89
CA ALA A 200 14.02 -12.78 -5.30
C ALA A 200 15.01 -13.70 -6.03
N ARG A 201 16.26 -13.78 -5.56
CA ARG A 201 17.30 -14.68 -6.09
C ARG A 201 17.14 -16.12 -5.61
N LEU A 202 16.36 -16.37 -4.57
CA LEU A 202 15.95 -17.71 -4.13
C LEU A 202 14.74 -18.25 -4.90
N ASN A 203 14.09 -17.43 -5.73
CA ASN A 203 12.86 -17.79 -6.42
C ASN A 203 13.13 -18.88 -7.48
N PRO A 204 12.41 -20.03 -7.46
CA PRO A 204 12.63 -21.11 -8.41
C PRO A 204 12.07 -20.88 -9.82
N ILE A 205 11.39 -19.76 -10.07
CA ILE A 205 10.80 -19.43 -11.38
C ILE A 205 11.85 -19.53 -12.50
N ASP A 206 11.41 -20.01 -13.66
CA ASP A 206 12.24 -20.22 -14.85
C ASP A 206 13.51 -21.02 -14.52
N SER A 207 13.35 -22.11 -13.75
CA SER A 207 14.44 -23.00 -13.34
C SER A 207 15.59 -22.26 -12.64
N PHE A 208 15.25 -21.39 -11.68
CA PHE A 208 16.22 -20.59 -10.91
C PHE A 208 17.09 -19.67 -11.79
N SER A 209 16.57 -19.17 -12.91
CA SER A 209 17.31 -18.30 -13.85
C SER A 209 17.91 -17.05 -13.19
N SER A 210 17.25 -16.53 -12.15
CA SER A 210 17.68 -15.34 -11.43
C SER A 210 18.72 -15.61 -10.36
N PHE A 211 19.04 -16.87 -10.02
CA PHE A 211 19.85 -17.24 -8.86
C PHE A 211 21.23 -16.57 -8.84
N ASP A 212 21.58 -15.97 -7.70
CA ASP A 212 22.84 -15.24 -7.51
C ASP A 212 23.29 -15.38 -6.06
N ILE A 213 24.37 -16.13 -5.84
CA ILE A 213 24.90 -16.42 -4.50
C ILE A 213 25.27 -15.12 -3.77
N ARG A 214 25.92 -14.16 -4.43
CA ARG A 214 26.41 -12.94 -3.76
C ARG A 214 25.27 -12.11 -3.19
N LYS A 215 24.17 -12.01 -3.95
CA LYS A 215 22.97 -11.29 -3.50
C LYS A 215 22.22 -12.02 -2.40
N ILE A 216 22.23 -13.36 -2.40
CA ILE A 216 21.65 -14.16 -1.33
C ILE A 216 22.48 -14.03 -0.05
N MET A 217 23.81 -13.98 -0.16
CA MET A 217 24.72 -13.78 0.97
C MET A 217 24.49 -12.42 1.66
N LYS A 218 24.28 -11.34 0.90
CA LYS A 218 23.88 -10.04 1.45
C LYS A 218 22.60 -10.10 2.28
N MET A 219 21.63 -10.93 1.88
CA MET A 219 20.42 -11.15 2.68
C MET A 219 20.76 -11.86 4.01
N ALA A 220 21.68 -12.82 4.01
CA ALA A 220 22.07 -13.54 5.22
C ALA A 220 22.80 -12.64 6.23
N GLU A 221 23.59 -11.66 5.76
CA GLU A 221 24.26 -10.65 6.60
C GLU A 221 23.29 -9.83 7.47
N LEU A 222 22.01 -9.74 7.07
CA LEU A 222 20.97 -9.03 7.80
C LEU A 222 20.42 -9.83 9.01
N TYR A 223 20.82 -11.09 9.16
CA TYR A 223 20.37 -11.98 10.23
C TYR A 223 21.57 -12.51 11.04
N PRO A 224 22.30 -11.64 11.77
CA PRO A 224 23.52 -12.04 12.48
C PRO A 224 23.29 -13.07 13.60
N ASP A 225 22.06 -13.14 14.14
CA ASP A 225 21.68 -14.15 15.15
C ASP A 225 21.52 -15.55 14.55
N ASP A 226 21.21 -15.64 13.24
CA ASP A 226 21.01 -16.89 12.51
C ASP A 226 22.26 -17.28 11.69
N PHE A 227 23.08 -16.31 11.27
CA PHE A 227 24.28 -16.49 10.46
C PHE A 227 25.49 -15.76 11.05
N ASP A 228 26.33 -16.51 11.78
CA ASP A 228 27.67 -16.08 12.20
C ASP A 228 28.71 -16.20 11.07
N GLU A 229 29.94 -15.72 11.31
CA GLU A 229 31.03 -15.74 10.33
C GLU A 229 31.35 -17.15 9.78
N PHE A 230 31.23 -18.17 10.63
CA PHE A 230 31.50 -19.56 10.25
C PHE A 230 30.38 -20.15 9.38
N THR A 231 29.13 -19.91 9.78
CA THR A 231 27.93 -20.37 9.05
C THR A 231 27.76 -19.62 7.74
N MET A 232 28.22 -18.37 7.61
CA MET A 232 28.28 -17.64 6.35
C MET A 232 29.17 -18.35 5.32
N SER A 233 30.39 -18.74 5.70
CA SER A 233 31.29 -19.50 4.82
C SER A 233 30.70 -20.87 4.46
N THR A 234 29.97 -21.49 5.39
CA THR A 234 29.28 -22.78 5.17
C THR A 234 28.08 -22.61 4.23
N LEU A 235 27.33 -21.51 4.38
CA LEU A 235 26.16 -21.18 3.58
C LEU A 235 26.56 -20.96 2.12
N GLU A 236 27.65 -20.24 1.86
CA GLU A 236 28.13 -20.00 0.48
C GLU A 236 28.41 -21.33 -0.24
N ASN A 237 29.10 -22.26 0.43
CA ASN A 237 29.37 -23.60 -0.08
C ASN A 237 28.09 -24.44 -0.25
N GLN A 238 27.14 -24.34 0.70
CA GLN A 238 25.84 -24.99 0.57
C GLN A 238 25.03 -24.45 -0.61
N LEU A 239 25.02 -23.13 -0.84
CA LEU A 239 24.31 -22.50 -1.97
C LEU A 239 24.88 -22.97 -3.31
N ALA A 240 26.22 -23.05 -3.43
CA ALA A 240 26.88 -23.55 -4.63
C ALA A 240 26.54 -25.02 -4.92
N SER A 241 26.52 -25.86 -3.88
CA SER A 241 26.14 -27.28 -4.01
C SER A 241 24.64 -27.44 -4.27
N TYR A 242 23.82 -26.62 -3.61
CA TYR A 242 22.36 -26.64 -3.69
C TYR A 242 21.90 -26.37 -5.11
N ILE A 243 22.37 -25.29 -5.75
CA ILE A 243 21.87 -24.89 -7.06
C ILE A 243 22.17 -25.96 -8.11
N ILE A 244 23.35 -26.58 -8.07
CA ILE A 244 23.72 -27.68 -8.96
C ILE A 244 22.77 -28.87 -8.74
N ASP A 245 22.56 -29.28 -7.49
CA ASP A 245 21.68 -30.41 -7.16
C ASP A 245 20.21 -30.16 -7.55
N VAL A 246 19.61 -29.03 -7.14
CA VAL A 246 18.19 -28.77 -7.39
C VAL A 246 17.87 -28.30 -8.81
N ARG A 247 18.79 -27.62 -9.50
CA ARG A 247 18.55 -27.11 -10.86
C ARG A 247 19.00 -28.09 -11.92
N ASP A 248 20.18 -28.69 -11.75
CA ASP A 248 20.84 -29.43 -12.84
C ASP A 248 20.61 -30.95 -12.72
N PHE A 249 20.44 -31.49 -11.50
CA PHE A 249 20.30 -32.94 -11.29
C PHE A 249 18.89 -33.42 -10.90
N ASP A 250 18.12 -32.61 -10.16
CA ASP A 250 16.79 -33.02 -9.67
C ASP A 250 15.64 -32.37 -10.45
N GLU A 251 15.24 -33.00 -11.56
CA GLU A 251 14.13 -32.57 -12.42
C GLU A 251 12.81 -32.33 -11.66
N ARG A 252 12.65 -32.85 -10.44
CA ARG A 252 11.44 -32.62 -9.63
C ARG A 252 11.27 -31.15 -9.22
N PHE A 253 12.27 -30.29 -9.46
CA PHE A 253 12.29 -28.86 -9.14
C PHE A 253 12.12 -27.93 -10.36
N SER A 254 12.02 -28.45 -11.59
CA SER A 254 11.96 -27.64 -12.83
C SER A 254 10.74 -26.71 -12.92
N ASP A 255 9.56 -27.15 -12.48
CA ASP A 255 8.28 -26.45 -12.66
C ASP A 255 7.71 -25.88 -11.33
N LEU A 256 8.56 -25.18 -10.56
CA LEU A 256 8.15 -24.59 -9.29
C LEU A 256 7.83 -23.10 -9.44
N ASN A 257 6.55 -22.75 -9.21
CA ASN A 257 6.12 -21.34 -9.14
C ASN A 257 6.14 -20.83 -7.69
N GLY A 258 7.27 -20.22 -7.31
CA GLY A 258 7.42 -19.47 -6.07
C GLY A 258 7.92 -20.25 -4.85
N LEU A 259 8.30 -19.50 -3.82
CA LEU A 259 8.98 -20.01 -2.61
C LEU A 259 8.14 -20.98 -1.77
N SER A 260 6.81 -20.84 -1.77
CA SER A 260 5.92 -21.75 -1.03
C SER A 260 5.91 -23.16 -1.60
N LYS A 261 5.96 -23.30 -2.94
CA LYS A 261 6.09 -24.61 -3.58
C LYS A 261 7.49 -25.17 -3.39
N LEU A 262 8.51 -24.31 -3.46
CA LEU A 262 9.90 -24.67 -3.18
C LEU A 262 10.06 -25.29 -1.79
N SER A 263 9.58 -24.61 -0.74
CA SER A 263 9.73 -25.09 0.64
C SER A 263 9.06 -26.45 0.85
N LYS A 264 7.83 -26.62 0.34
CA LYS A 264 7.13 -27.93 0.37
C LYS A 264 7.91 -29.01 -0.36
N LYS A 265 8.54 -28.69 -1.49
CA LYS A 265 9.33 -29.65 -2.27
C LYS A 265 10.61 -30.06 -1.53
N LEU A 266 11.34 -29.11 -0.95
CA LEU A 266 12.54 -29.35 -0.15
C LEU A 266 12.27 -30.26 1.06
N VAL A 267 11.09 -30.14 1.67
CA VAL A 267 10.65 -31.05 2.73
C VAL A 267 10.37 -32.44 2.19
N LYS A 268 9.56 -32.56 1.12
CA LYS A 268 9.20 -33.85 0.52
C LYS A 268 10.41 -34.66 0.03
N THR A 269 11.42 -34.01 -0.52
CA THR A 269 12.63 -34.67 -1.03
C THR A 269 13.71 -34.85 0.04
N LYS A 270 13.45 -34.44 1.29
CA LYS A 270 14.40 -34.41 2.41
C LYS A 270 15.64 -33.53 2.17
N LYS A 271 15.67 -32.72 1.11
CA LYS A 271 16.78 -31.78 0.82
C LYS A 271 16.93 -30.68 1.87
N HIS A 272 15.89 -30.38 2.64
CA HIS A 272 15.98 -29.49 3.81
C HIS A 272 16.95 -29.98 4.90
N LEU A 273 17.24 -31.29 4.98
CA LEU A 273 18.24 -31.85 5.89
C LEU A 273 19.66 -31.78 5.29
N VAL A 274 19.76 -31.79 3.97
CA VAL A 274 21.04 -31.72 3.22
C VAL A 274 21.54 -30.28 3.15
N TYR A 275 20.63 -29.33 2.95
CA TYR A 275 20.92 -27.89 2.85
C TYR A 275 20.17 -27.09 3.94
N PRO A 276 20.49 -27.31 5.23
CA PRO A 276 19.77 -26.68 6.33
C PRO A 276 19.86 -25.14 6.32
N LEU A 277 20.99 -24.55 5.92
CA LEU A 277 21.16 -23.09 5.89
C LEU A 277 20.39 -22.45 4.72
N VAL A 278 20.39 -23.09 3.55
CA VAL A 278 19.56 -22.66 2.42
C VAL A 278 18.08 -22.76 2.78
N PHE A 279 17.68 -23.84 3.44
CA PHE A 279 16.30 -24.00 3.89
C PHE A 279 15.90 -22.96 4.95
N LEU A 280 16.82 -22.56 5.83
CA LEU A 280 16.61 -21.46 6.77
C LEU A 280 16.34 -20.14 6.05
N LEU A 281 17.12 -19.79 5.01
CA LEU A 281 16.87 -18.60 4.19
C LEU A 281 15.49 -18.65 3.51
N VAL A 282 15.09 -19.80 2.98
CA VAL A 282 13.76 -19.97 2.38
C VAL A 282 12.65 -19.79 3.43
N LYS A 283 12.86 -20.23 4.69
CA LYS A 283 11.92 -19.97 5.78
C LYS A 283 11.85 -18.48 6.11
N LEU A 284 13.00 -17.82 6.31
CA LEU A 284 13.06 -16.38 6.59
C LEU A 284 12.34 -15.59 5.50
N ALA A 285 12.59 -15.91 4.23
CA ALA A 285 11.90 -15.32 3.09
C ALA A 285 10.37 -15.50 3.12
N LEU A 286 9.89 -16.68 3.55
CA LEU A 286 8.45 -16.95 3.68
C LEU A 286 7.82 -16.28 4.90
N LEU A 287 8.61 -15.91 5.91
CA LEU A 287 8.17 -15.17 7.09
C LEU A 287 8.08 -13.66 6.83
N LEU A 288 8.78 -13.15 5.82
CA LEU A 288 8.67 -11.75 5.43
C LEU A 288 7.24 -11.45 4.96
N PRO A 289 6.54 -10.52 5.62
CA PRO A 289 5.22 -10.11 5.17
C PRO A 289 5.36 -9.24 3.90
N VAL A 290 5.50 -9.87 2.74
CA VAL A 290 5.51 -9.17 1.45
C VAL A 290 4.10 -8.62 1.14
N ALA A 291 3.06 -9.31 1.61
CA ALA A 291 1.67 -8.89 1.45
C ALA A 291 1.09 -8.48 2.81
N THR A 292 0.87 -7.17 3.00
CA THR A 292 0.11 -6.60 4.12
C THR A 292 -1.32 -7.17 4.21
N ALA A 293 -1.84 -7.79 3.14
CA ALA A 293 -3.20 -8.28 3.04
C ALA A 293 -3.60 -9.32 4.10
N THR A 294 -2.70 -10.24 4.49
CA THR A 294 -3.02 -11.25 5.52
C THR A 294 -3.10 -10.62 6.90
N VAL A 295 -2.20 -9.68 7.20
CA VAL A 295 -2.21 -8.94 8.46
C VAL A 295 -3.40 -7.96 8.51
N GLU A 296 -3.72 -7.30 7.39
CA GLU A 296 -4.92 -6.45 7.24
C GLU A 296 -6.21 -7.24 7.45
N LYS A 297 -6.29 -8.50 7.01
CA LYS A 297 -7.44 -9.38 7.27
C LYS A 297 -7.61 -9.63 8.77
N ALA A 298 -6.52 -9.86 9.49
CA ALA A 298 -6.53 -10.00 10.95
C ALA A 298 -6.94 -8.69 11.65
N PHE A 299 -6.41 -7.53 11.22
CA PHE A 299 -6.84 -6.23 11.76
C PHE A 299 -8.30 -5.89 11.47
N SER A 300 -8.80 -6.21 10.28
CA SER A 300 -10.22 -6.03 9.97
C SER A 300 -11.09 -7.00 10.76
N ALA A 301 -10.64 -8.24 10.99
CA ALA A 301 -11.31 -9.19 11.86
C ALA A 301 -11.34 -8.68 13.31
N MET A 302 -10.24 -8.07 13.78
CA MET A 302 -10.18 -7.47 15.12
C MET A 302 -11.24 -6.40 15.34
N LYS A 303 -11.60 -5.61 14.32
CA LYS A 303 -12.70 -4.62 14.46
C LYS A 303 -14.05 -5.27 14.78
N PHE A 304 -14.27 -6.51 14.34
CA PHE A 304 -15.49 -7.26 14.64
C PHE A 304 -15.41 -8.02 15.99
N ILE A 305 -14.20 -8.47 16.34
CA ILE A 305 -13.96 -9.25 17.57
C ILE A 305 -13.83 -8.34 18.80
N LYS A 306 -13.08 -7.23 18.67
CA LYS A 306 -12.92 -6.16 19.65
C LYS A 306 -13.76 -4.95 19.21
N ASN A 307 -14.96 -4.87 19.76
CA ASN A 307 -15.83 -3.72 19.61
C ASN A 307 -15.92 -2.95 20.94
N ASP A 308 -16.55 -1.78 20.94
CA ASP A 308 -16.60 -0.90 22.12
C ASP A 308 -17.15 -1.58 23.38
N LEU A 309 -18.03 -2.57 23.22
CA LEU A 309 -18.61 -3.37 24.30
C LEU A 309 -17.72 -4.55 24.73
N ARG A 310 -16.75 -4.97 23.90
CA ARG A 310 -15.86 -6.12 24.10
C ARG A 310 -14.38 -5.75 23.87
N ASN A 311 -13.93 -4.64 24.47
CA ASN A 311 -12.56 -4.16 24.30
C ASN A 311 -11.54 -4.79 25.26
N ARG A 312 -11.96 -5.29 26.42
CA ARG A 312 -11.11 -6.05 27.35
C ARG A 312 -11.23 -7.54 27.08
N MET A 313 -10.15 -8.13 26.56
CA MET A 313 -10.03 -9.54 26.24
C MET A 313 -8.62 -9.99 26.60
N ASP A 314 -8.49 -11.19 27.13
CA ASP A 314 -7.19 -11.84 27.30
C ASP A 314 -6.61 -12.27 25.95
N ASP A 315 -5.29 -12.34 25.83
CA ASP A 315 -4.59 -12.65 24.58
C ASP A 315 -4.93 -14.05 24.07
N ASP A 316 -5.08 -15.04 24.95
CA ASP A 316 -5.46 -16.41 24.56
C ASP A 316 -6.87 -16.44 23.99
N PHE A 317 -7.78 -15.67 24.58
CA PHE A 317 -9.17 -15.60 24.13
C PHE A 317 -9.29 -14.82 22.81
N LEU A 318 -8.49 -13.78 22.64
CA LEU A 318 -8.40 -13.05 21.38
C LEU A 318 -7.83 -13.94 20.27
N GLY A 319 -6.76 -14.68 20.56
CA GLY A 319 -6.19 -15.69 19.66
C GLY A 319 -7.22 -16.74 19.24
N GLY A 320 -7.95 -17.28 20.22
CA GLY A 320 -9.03 -18.26 19.99
C GLY A 320 -10.20 -17.74 19.16
N CYS A 321 -10.42 -16.43 19.09
CA CYS A 321 -11.46 -15.81 18.25
C CYS A 321 -10.93 -15.42 16.86
N ILE A 322 -9.72 -14.87 16.78
CA ILE A 322 -9.17 -14.31 15.55
C ILE A 322 -8.76 -15.41 14.57
N VAL A 323 -8.17 -16.49 15.07
CA VAL A 323 -7.67 -17.59 14.23
C VAL A 323 -8.82 -18.26 13.46
N PRO A 324 -9.95 -18.68 14.09
CA PRO A 324 -11.08 -19.25 13.35
C PRO A 324 -11.75 -18.27 12.39
N TYR A 325 -11.74 -16.97 12.71
CA TYR A 325 -12.35 -15.95 11.87
C TYR A 325 -11.51 -15.68 10.60
N VAL A 326 -10.19 -15.58 10.74
CA VAL A 326 -9.26 -15.34 9.64
C VAL A 326 -9.13 -16.60 8.77
N GLU A 327 -9.01 -17.78 9.38
CA GLU A 327 -8.82 -19.06 8.69
C GLU A 327 -10.14 -19.82 8.48
N ARG A 328 -11.23 -19.10 8.19
CA ARG A 328 -12.58 -19.67 8.08
C ARG A 328 -12.67 -20.83 7.08
N GLU A 329 -11.87 -20.80 6.01
CA GLU A 329 -11.80 -21.90 5.03
C GLU A 329 -11.24 -23.18 5.66
N VAL A 330 -10.18 -23.09 6.46
CA VAL A 330 -9.59 -24.24 7.17
C VAL A 330 -10.57 -24.79 8.20
N PHE A 331 -11.20 -23.91 8.99
CA PHE A 331 -12.16 -24.32 10.03
C PHE A 331 -13.50 -24.79 9.46
N SER A 332 -13.86 -24.43 8.22
CA SER A 332 -15.07 -24.94 7.57
C SER A 332 -15.02 -26.44 7.28
N ILE A 333 -13.82 -27.02 7.25
CA ILE A 333 -13.59 -28.46 7.07
C ILE A 333 -13.89 -29.23 8.37
N VAL A 334 -13.85 -28.57 9.53
CA VAL A 334 -14.10 -29.18 10.83
C VAL A 334 -15.61 -29.18 11.10
N SER A 335 -16.19 -30.36 11.31
CA SER A 335 -17.62 -30.47 11.62
C SER A 335 -17.93 -29.93 13.02
N ASN A 336 -19.08 -29.28 13.16
CA ASN A 336 -19.57 -28.84 14.47
C ASN A 336 -19.73 -30.01 15.46
N GLU A 337 -20.13 -31.18 14.96
CA GLU A 337 -20.26 -32.41 15.75
C GLU A 337 -18.93 -32.86 16.35
N SER A 338 -17.85 -32.79 15.57
CA SER A 338 -16.49 -33.07 16.06
C SER A 338 -16.07 -32.07 17.14
N ILE A 339 -16.35 -30.78 16.96
CA ILE A 339 -16.03 -29.74 17.95
C ILE A 339 -16.78 -29.98 19.26
N ILE A 340 -18.09 -30.27 19.17
CA ILE A 340 -18.94 -30.55 20.32
C ILE A 340 -18.44 -31.78 21.09
N LYS A 341 -18.11 -32.86 20.37
CA LYS A 341 -17.61 -34.09 20.98
C LYS A 341 -16.27 -33.87 21.70
N THR A 342 -15.31 -33.22 21.06
CA THR A 342 -14.03 -32.90 21.70
C THR A 342 -14.20 -31.99 22.91
N PHE A 343 -15.10 -31.00 22.83
CA PHE A 343 -15.40 -30.12 23.95
C PHE A 343 -16.04 -30.86 25.14
N GLN A 344 -16.92 -31.83 24.88
CA GLN A 344 -17.51 -32.72 25.89
C GLN A 344 -16.47 -33.64 26.54
N GLU A 345 -15.50 -34.13 25.76
CA GLU A 345 -14.41 -34.99 26.24
C GLU A 345 -13.40 -34.23 27.13
N MET A 346 -13.22 -32.93 26.92
CA MET A 346 -12.26 -32.12 27.69
C MET A 346 -12.58 -32.01 29.19
N LYS A 347 -13.86 -31.94 29.59
CA LYS A 347 -14.32 -31.93 31.00
C LYS A 347 -15.78 -32.38 31.07
N ARG A 348 -16.17 -33.08 32.16
CA ARG A 348 -17.59 -33.38 32.47
C ARG A 348 -18.38 -32.07 32.65
N ARG A 349 -19.02 -31.58 31.59
CA ARG A 349 -19.84 -30.37 31.58
C ARG A 349 -21.21 -30.65 30.96
N ARG A 350 -22.25 -29.97 31.46
CA ARG A 350 -23.69 -30.23 31.24
C ARG A 350 -24.21 -29.82 29.85
N VAL A 351 -23.46 -30.04 28.78
CA VAL A 351 -24.02 -29.97 27.44
C VAL A 351 -23.94 -31.37 26.86
N GLN A 352 -24.98 -32.17 27.11
CA GLN A 352 -25.38 -33.25 26.22
C GLN A 352 -26.39 -32.63 25.26
N LEU A 353 -26.03 -32.58 23.97
CA LEU A 353 -26.98 -32.26 22.91
C LEU A 353 -27.79 -33.51 22.59
#